data_AF-A0A2Z6RS89-F1
#
_entry.id   AF-A0A2Z6RS89-F1
#
_cell.length_a   1.000
_cell.length_b   1.000
_cell.length_c   1.000
_cell.angle_alpha   90.00
_cell.angle_beta   90.00
_cell.angle_gamma   90.00
#
_symmetry.space_group_name_H-M   'P 1'
#
loop_
_entity.id
_entity.type
_entity.pdbx_description
1 polymer ?
#
loop_
_entity_poly.entity_id
_entity_poly.type
_entity_poly.pdbx_seq_one_letter_code
_entity_poly.pdbx_strand_id
1 'polypeptide(L)'
;MDEENVKQETNLHYQTVAGAVNQVKLITDRFWAEQYTFKPSIDDNIYTDLLDFPTFEELQQYIKLLPNQKASGPLGILNEMLKHFGQIASTILLSFFHACIKIADFPQQWKKATIYPIAKSKPSDVLERLPMTFHWNWKARWKIWKY
;
A
#
# COMPACT_ATOMS: atom_id res chain seq x y z
N MET A 1 -22.65 7.43 -27.26
CA MET A 1 -22.28 6.79 -25.98
C MET A 1 -21.79 7.90 -25.08
N ASP A 2 -22.47 8.13 -23.96
CA ASP A 2 -22.19 9.24 -23.06
C ASP A 2 -20.92 8.98 -22.24
N GLU A 3 -20.12 10.00 -21.99
CA GLU A 3 -18.86 9.90 -21.24
C GLU A 3 -19.09 9.40 -19.81
N GLU A 4 -20.22 9.79 -19.22
CA GLU A 4 -20.65 9.37 -17.89
C GLU A 4 -20.91 7.84 -17.83
N ASN A 5 -21.53 7.30 -18.88
CA ASN A 5 -21.84 5.88 -19.00
C ASN A 5 -20.56 5.03 -19.11
N VAL A 6 -19.59 5.49 -19.90
CA VAL A 6 -18.28 4.80 -20.03
C VAL A 6 -17.54 4.76 -18.69
N LYS A 7 -17.58 5.85 -17.92
CA LYS A 7 -16.97 5.90 -16.57
C LYS A 7 -17.65 4.92 -15.62
N GLN A 8 -18.97 4.85 -15.64
CA GLN A 8 -19.74 3.95 -14.78
C GLN A 8 -19.45 2.47 -15.09
N GLU A 9 -19.51 2.08 -16.37
CA GLU A 9 -19.22 0.70 -16.80
C GLU A 9 -17.77 0.30 -16.52
N THR A 10 -16.82 1.23 -16.70
CA THR A 10 -15.41 0.99 -16.37
C THR A 10 -15.22 0.76 -14.86
N ASN A 11 -15.85 1.59 -14.02
CA ASN A 11 -15.80 1.44 -12.57
C ASN A 11 -16.43 0.11 -12.12
N LEU A 12 -17.59 -0.24 -12.66
CA LEU A 12 -18.28 -1.50 -12.37
C LEU A 12 -17.42 -2.70 -12.76
N HIS A 13 -16.82 -2.68 -13.94
CA HIS A 13 -15.91 -3.73 -14.39
C HIS A 13 -14.75 -3.93 -13.41
N TYR A 14 -14.05 -2.88 -12.99
CA TYR A 14 -12.91 -3.02 -12.08
C TYR A 14 -13.30 -3.39 -10.64
N GLN A 15 -14.49 -3.00 -10.18
CA GLN A 15 -15.01 -3.43 -8.89
C GLN A 15 -15.38 -4.91 -8.87
N THR A 16 -15.82 -5.46 -10.00
CA THR A 16 -16.33 -6.84 -10.10
C THR A 16 -15.30 -7.84 -10.61
N VAL A 17 -14.33 -7.42 -11.42
CA VAL A 17 -13.29 -8.29 -12.01
C VAL A 17 -12.39 -8.91 -10.94
N ALA A 18 -12.20 -8.22 -9.82
CA ALA A 18 -11.40 -8.68 -8.69
C ALA A 18 -12.23 -9.47 -7.67
N GLY A 19 -13.20 -10.30 -8.13
CA GLY A 19 -14.01 -11.22 -7.31
C GLY A 19 -13.23 -12.29 -6.54
N ALA A 20 -11.95 -12.06 -6.27
CA ALA A 20 -11.10 -12.86 -5.42
C ALA A 20 -11.61 -12.78 -3.97
N VAL A 21 -12.29 -13.86 -3.57
CA VAL A 21 -12.58 -14.10 -2.15
C VAL A 21 -11.25 -14.31 -1.44
N ASN A 22 -11.01 -13.55 -0.35
CA ASN A 22 -9.81 -13.69 0.45
C ASN A 22 -9.92 -14.96 1.30
N GLN A 23 -9.59 -16.08 0.68
CA GLN A 23 -9.54 -17.40 1.30
C GLN A 23 -8.09 -17.84 1.48
N VAL A 24 -7.85 -18.68 2.48
CA VAL A 24 -6.52 -19.30 2.68
C VAL A 24 -6.17 -20.10 1.43
N LYS A 25 -5.14 -19.66 0.71
CA LYS A 25 -4.62 -20.37 -0.46
C LYS A 25 -3.46 -21.23 0.01
N LEU A 26 -3.61 -22.55 -0.12
CA LEU A 26 -2.48 -23.46 0.04
C LEU A 26 -1.51 -23.23 -1.12
N ILE A 27 -0.23 -23.04 -0.80
CA ILE A 27 0.83 -22.96 -1.80
C ILE A 27 1.09 -24.39 -2.31
N THR A 28 0.35 -24.79 -3.34
CA THR A 28 0.47 -26.12 -3.95
C THR A 28 1.65 -26.21 -4.92
N ASP A 29 2.11 -25.07 -5.42
CA ASP A 29 3.23 -24.98 -6.33
C ASP A 29 4.57 -25.12 -5.59
N ARG A 30 5.38 -26.09 -6.02
CA ARG A 30 6.68 -26.41 -5.40
C ARG A 30 7.67 -25.24 -5.49
N PHE A 31 7.69 -24.52 -6.62
CA PHE A 31 8.60 -23.41 -6.81
C PHE A 31 8.33 -22.31 -5.78
N TRP A 32 7.05 -21.96 -5.55
CA TRP A 32 6.70 -21.00 -4.51
C TRP A 32 6.94 -21.55 -3.11
N ALA A 33 6.60 -22.81 -2.83
CA ALA A 33 6.82 -23.42 -1.53
C ALA A 33 8.30 -23.28 -1.09
N GLU A 34 9.24 -23.55 -1.99
CA GLU A 34 10.68 -23.39 -1.76
C GLU A 34 11.10 -21.91 -1.49
N GLN A 35 10.42 -20.92 -2.09
CA GLN A 35 10.72 -19.51 -1.80
C GLN A 35 10.32 -19.07 -0.38
N TYR A 36 9.30 -19.70 0.19
CA TYR A 36 8.78 -19.40 1.52
C TYR A 36 9.35 -20.29 2.63
N THR A 37 10.24 -21.24 2.31
CA THR A 37 10.94 -22.01 3.36
C THR A 37 11.93 -21.16 4.15
N PHE A 38 12.16 -21.55 5.40
CA PHE A 38 13.18 -20.95 6.26
C PHE A 38 14.54 -20.93 5.57
N LYS A 39 15.21 -19.78 5.59
CA LYS A 39 16.54 -19.62 5.02
C LYS A 39 17.56 -19.59 6.16
N PRO A 40 18.39 -20.65 6.34
CA PRO A 40 19.34 -20.74 7.46
C PRO A 40 20.44 -19.68 7.41
N SER A 41 20.57 -18.95 6.30
CA SER A 41 21.48 -17.80 6.19
C SER A 41 20.93 -16.50 6.78
N ILE A 42 19.66 -16.47 7.18
CA ILE A 42 19.03 -15.31 7.81
C ILE A 42 19.21 -15.46 9.31
N ASP A 43 19.73 -14.41 9.96
CA ASP A 43 19.85 -14.35 11.41
C ASP A 43 18.45 -14.38 12.05
N ASP A 44 18.25 -15.23 13.07
CA ASP A 44 16.96 -15.35 13.76
C ASP A 44 16.57 -14.04 14.49
N ASN A 45 17.53 -13.15 14.74
CA ASN A 45 17.34 -11.89 15.46
C ASN A 45 16.94 -10.71 14.56
N ILE A 46 16.72 -10.90 13.24
CA ILE A 46 16.34 -9.79 12.33
C ILE A 46 15.01 -9.11 12.69
N TYR A 47 14.21 -9.73 13.57
CA TYR A 47 12.91 -9.22 14.01
C TYR A 47 12.88 -8.84 15.49
N THR A 48 13.99 -8.91 16.22
CA THR A 48 14.04 -8.63 17.67
C THR A 48 13.45 -7.27 18.00
N ASP A 49 13.78 -6.27 17.19
CA ASP A 49 13.36 -4.88 17.43
C ASP A 49 12.09 -4.51 16.63
N LEU A 50 11.45 -5.47 15.94
CA LEU A 50 10.34 -5.20 15.01
C LEU A 50 9.12 -4.59 15.71
N LEU A 51 8.91 -4.96 16.98
CA LEU A 51 7.76 -4.52 17.78
C LEU A 51 8.14 -3.47 18.82
N ASP A 52 9.34 -2.91 18.72
CA ASP A 52 9.76 -1.84 19.61
C ASP A 52 8.90 -0.59 19.39
N PHE A 53 8.62 0.09 20.49
CA PHE A 53 7.87 1.32 20.44
C PHE A 53 8.74 2.42 19.85
N PRO A 54 8.29 3.12 18.79
CA PRO A 54 9.04 4.23 18.23
C PRO A 54 9.25 5.31 19.28
N THR A 55 10.40 5.95 19.25
CA THR A 55 10.71 7.12 20.07
C THR A 55 10.08 8.38 19.47
N PHE A 56 10.06 9.46 20.26
CA PHE A 56 9.56 10.75 19.78
C PHE A 56 10.46 11.31 18.66
N GLU A 57 11.78 11.15 18.82
CA GLU A 57 12.79 11.59 17.86
C GLU A 57 12.65 10.88 16.52
N GLU A 58 12.46 9.55 16.54
CA GLU A 58 12.22 8.76 15.33
C GLU A 58 10.95 9.21 14.63
N LEU A 59 9.84 9.40 15.35
CA LEU A 59 8.60 9.90 14.77
C LEU A 59 8.82 11.26 14.08
N GLN A 60 9.55 12.18 14.72
CA GLN A 60 9.88 13.47 14.13
C GLN A 60 10.74 13.35 12.86
N GLN A 61 11.72 12.45 12.86
CA GLN A 61 12.55 12.19 11.68
C GLN A 61 11.70 11.64 10.53
N TYR A 62 10.84 10.65 10.78
CA TYR A 62 9.96 10.09 9.77
C TYR A 62 8.98 11.12 9.20
N ILE A 63 8.35 11.94 10.05
CA ILE A 63 7.44 13.01 9.60
C ILE A 63 8.15 13.98 8.65
N LYS A 64 9.40 14.35 8.95
CA LYS A 64 10.19 15.25 8.08
C LYS A 64 10.46 14.62 6.71
N LEU A 65 10.72 13.32 6.67
CA LEU A 65 11.01 12.57 5.44
C LEU A 65 9.77 12.30 4.58
N LEU A 66 8.56 12.52 5.09
CA LEU A 66 7.33 12.33 4.31
C LEU A 66 7.38 13.15 3.00
N PRO A 67 7.06 12.56 1.85
CA PRO A 67 7.07 13.32 0.60
C PRO A 67 5.88 14.27 0.51
N ASN A 68 6.10 15.49 0.03
CA ASN A 68 5.04 16.47 -0.22
C ASN A 68 4.26 16.12 -1.50
N GLN A 69 3.07 16.71 -1.63
CA GLN A 69 2.15 16.65 -2.76
C GLN A 69 1.72 15.22 -3.09
N LYS A 70 1.70 14.36 -2.07
CA LYS A 70 1.06 13.05 -2.17
C LYS A 70 -0.43 13.20 -1.94
N ALA A 71 -1.19 12.37 -2.63
CA ALA A 71 -2.61 12.27 -2.40
C ALA A 71 -2.83 11.83 -0.94
N SER A 72 -3.75 12.49 -0.26
CA SER A 72 -4.18 12.04 1.04
C SER A 72 -4.88 10.68 0.94
N GLY A 73 -4.80 9.89 2.01
CA GLY A 73 -5.67 8.74 2.19
C GLY A 73 -7.15 9.15 2.35
N PRO A 74 -8.05 8.19 2.57
CA PRO A 74 -9.49 8.45 2.70
C PRO A 74 -9.88 9.45 3.80
N LEU A 75 -8.99 9.67 4.79
CA LEU A 75 -9.21 10.59 5.90
C LEU A 75 -8.87 12.05 5.57
N GLY A 76 -8.29 12.36 4.41
CA GLY A 76 -7.95 13.73 4.03
C GLY A 76 -6.72 14.32 4.73
N ILE A 77 -6.02 13.54 5.58
CA ILE A 77 -4.75 13.94 6.20
C ILE A 77 -3.62 13.95 5.17
N LEU A 78 -3.07 15.13 4.89
CA LEU A 78 -1.92 15.36 4.02
C LEU A 78 -0.62 15.24 4.82
N ASN A 79 0.45 14.82 4.14
CA ASN A 79 1.79 14.75 4.74
C ASN A 79 2.26 16.13 5.23
N GLU A 80 1.90 17.18 4.51
CA GLU A 80 2.14 18.57 4.88
C GLU A 80 1.52 18.92 6.22
N MET A 81 0.30 18.43 6.50
CA MET A 81 -0.34 18.67 7.79
C MET A 81 0.43 17.98 8.92
N LEU A 82 0.90 16.74 8.70
CA LEU A 82 1.74 16.04 9.68
C LEU A 82 3.05 16.78 9.96
N LYS A 83 3.67 17.37 8.93
CA LYS A 83 4.89 18.18 9.07
C LYS A 83 4.69 19.47 9.87
N HIS A 84 3.46 19.98 9.93
CA HIS A 84 3.10 21.15 10.71
C HIS A 84 2.59 20.82 12.12
N PHE A 85 2.64 19.55 12.54
CA PHE A 85 2.26 19.19 13.90
C PHE A 85 3.20 19.82 14.93
N GLY A 86 2.60 20.49 15.91
CA GLY A 86 3.32 20.91 17.11
C GLY A 86 3.63 19.73 18.04
N GLN A 87 4.30 20.02 19.14
CA GLN A 87 4.71 19.02 20.14
C GLN A 87 3.52 18.20 20.65
N ILE A 88 2.43 18.86 21.05
CA ILE A 88 1.24 18.20 21.63
C ILE A 88 0.63 17.20 20.63
N ALA A 89 0.42 17.61 19.39
CA ALA A 89 -0.16 16.76 18.36
C ALA A 89 0.75 15.57 18.04
N SER A 90 2.06 15.80 17.97
CA SER A 90 3.05 14.74 17.75
C SER A 90 3.08 13.73 18.90
N THR A 91 2.97 14.18 20.15
CA THR A 91 2.87 13.30 21.32
C THR A 91 1.61 12.46 21.29
N ILE A 92 0.46 13.03 20.93
CA ILE A 92 -0.80 12.29 20.78
C ILE A 92 -0.66 11.22 19.69
N LEU A 93 -0.07 11.58 18.55
CA LEU A 93 0.18 10.65 17.45
C LEU A 93 1.11 9.51 17.86
N LEU A 94 2.16 9.80 18.64
CA LEU A 94 3.07 8.79 19.18
C LEU A 94 2.35 7.80 20.10
N SER A 95 1.60 8.32 21.08
CA SER A 95 0.81 7.49 21.99
C SER A 95 -0.21 6.63 21.25
N PHE A 96 -0.77 7.16 20.16
CA PHE A 96 -1.66 6.40 19.28
C PHE A 96 -0.94 5.23 18.59
N PHE A 97 0.26 5.45 18.04
CA PHE A 97 1.05 4.35 17.46
C PHE A 97 1.45 3.30 18.49
N HIS A 98 1.85 3.73 19.70
CA HIS A 98 2.15 2.80 20.79
C HIS A 98 0.94 1.93 21.15
N ALA A 99 -0.26 2.52 21.20
CA ALA A 99 -1.48 1.77 21.45
C ALA A 99 -1.77 0.75 20.33
N CYS A 100 -1.58 1.12 19.06
CA CYS A 100 -1.76 0.21 17.92
C CYS A 100 -0.81 -0.98 17.99
N ILE A 101 0.49 -0.73 18.25
CA ILE A 101 1.51 -1.79 18.37
C ILE A 101 1.18 -2.71 19.55
N LYS A 102 0.83 -2.15 20.71
CA LYS A 102 0.52 -2.91 21.92
C LYS A 102 -0.70 -3.83 21.76
N ILE A 103 -1.72 -3.39 21.02
CA ILE A 103 -2.96 -4.16 20.78
C ILE A 103 -2.82 -5.05 19.54
N ALA A 104 -1.78 -4.85 18.73
CA ALA A 104 -1.59 -5.45 17.42
C ALA A 104 -2.81 -5.21 16.49
N ASP A 105 -3.42 -4.03 16.56
CA ASP A 105 -4.53 -3.63 15.69
C ASP A 105 -4.40 -2.19 15.20
N PHE A 106 -4.91 -1.95 13.99
CA PHE A 106 -4.88 -0.68 13.30
C PHE A 106 -6.28 -0.27 12.86
N PRO A 107 -6.56 1.04 12.72
CA PRO A 107 -7.86 1.53 12.27
C PRO A 107 -8.32 0.84 10.98
N GLN A 108 -9.59 0.42 10.94
CA GLN A 108 -10.17 -0.17 9.75
C GLN A 108 -10.07 0.74 8.52
N GLN A 109 -10.08 2.06 8.73
CA GLN A 109 -9.93 3.07 7.69
C GLN A 109 -8.55 3.00 7.01
N TRP A 110 -7.49 2.61 7.74
CA TRP A 110 -6.15 2.44 7.18
C TRP A 110 -6.01 1.14 6.38
N LYS A 111 -6.89 0.17 6.65
CA LYS A 111 -7.01 -1.08 5.88
C LYS A 111 -7.77 -0.87 4.56
N LYS A 112 -8.31 0.34 4.31
CA LYS A 112 -9.03 0.72 3.07
C LYS A 112 -8.14 1.59 2.19
N ALA A 113 -8.20 1.37 0.87
CA ALA A 113 -7.51 2.17 -0.12
C ALA A 113 -8.46 2.59 -1.24
N THR A 114 -8.31 3.82 -1.72
CA THR A 114 -9.05 4.29 -2.90
C THR A 114 -8.24 3.98 -4.15
N ILE A 115 -8.83 3.24 -5.08
CA ILE A 115 -8.20 2.87 -6.34
C ILE A 115 -8.61 3.89 -7.39
N TYR A 116 -7.61 4.59 -7.95
CA TYR A 116 -7.80 5.49 -9.08
C TYR A 116 -7.06 4.92 -10.30
N PRO A 117 -7.76 4.65 -11.42
CA PRO A 117 -7.10 4.29 -12.65
C PRO A 117 -6.29 5.49 -13.16
N ILE A 118 -5.00 5.29 -13.46
CA ILE A 118 -4.12 6.31 -14.03
C ILE A 118 -3.73 5.86 -15.44
N ALA A 119 -4.05 6.68 -16.43
CA ALA A 119 -3.70 6.41 -17.83
C ALA A 119 -2.18 6.46 -17.99
N LYS A 120 -1.59 5.45 -18.64
CA LYS A 120 -0.19 5.54 -19.09
C LYS A 120 -0.13 6.49 -20.29
N SER A 121 0.92 7.30 -20.37
CA SER A 121 1.02 8.30 -21.43
C SER A 121 1.42 7.77 -22.81
N LYS A 122 1.93 6.53 -22.97
CA LYS A 122 2.19 5.85 -24.28
C LYS A 122 2.27 4.32 -24.14
N PRO A 123 1.93 3.52 -25.18
CA PRO A 123 2.39 2.14 -25.29
C PRO A 123 3.90 2.12 -25.58
N SER A 124 4.66 1.30 -24.85
CA SER A 124 6.10 1.12 -25.06
C SER A 124 6.35 -0.06 -25.99
N ASP A 125 7.16 0.12 -27.04
CA ASP A 125 7.49 -0.83 -28.12
C ASP A 125 8.15 -2.17 -27.69
N VAL A 126 8.35 -2.40 -26.39
CA VAL A 126 9.06 -3.57 -25.85
C VAL A 126 8.17 -4.83 -25.78
N LEU A 127 6.93 -4.78 -26.28
CA LEU A 127 5.92 -5.84 -26.09
C LEU A 127 5.71 -6.81 -27.26
N GLU A 128 6.44 -6.70 -28.37
CA GLU A 128 6.22 -7.55 -29.54
C GLU A 128 6.70 -9.02 -29.41
N ARG A 129 7.38 -9.42 -28.32
CA ARG A 129 8.03 -10.75 -28.22
C ARG A 129 7.45 -11.75 -27.22
N LEU A 130 6.25 -11.53 -26.66
CA LEU A 130 5.59 -12.54 -25.81
C LEU A 130 4.13 -12.76 -26.26
N PRO A 131 3.78 -13.96 -26.78
CA PRO A 131 2.40 -14.23 -27.16
C PRO A 131 1.56 -14.48 -25.90
N MET A 132 0.39 -13.84 -25.85
CA MET A 132 -0.67 -13.93 -24.85
C MET A 132 -0.55 -13.07 -23.58
N THR A 133 -0.51 -11.74 -23.74
CA THR A 133 -1.15 -10.85 -22.76
C THR A 133 -2.21 -10.01 -23.43
N PHE A 134 -3.45 -10.15 -22.94
CA PHE A 134 -4.61 -9.39 -23.37
C PHE A 134 -4.32 -7.88 -23.21
N HIS A 135 -4.55 -7.18 -24.31
CA HIS A 135 -4.26 -5.77 -24.53
C HIS A 135 -5.08 -4.89 -23.58
N TRP A 136 -4.46 -4.36 -22.52
CA TRP A 136 -4.99 -3.21 -21.80
C TRP A 136 -3.86 -2.22 -21.50
N ASN A 137 -3.98 -1.02 -22.07
CA ASN A 137 -2.99 0.06 -21.99
C ASN A 137 -3.08 0.82 -20.65
N TRP A 138 -3.26 0.09 -19.56
CA TRP A 138 -3.41 0.62 -18.20
C TRP A 138 -2.41 -0.09 -17.29
N LYS A 139 -1.57 0.67 -16.56
CA LYS A 139 -0.94 0.12 -15.36
C LYS A 139 -1.97 0.32 -14.27
N ALA A 140 -2.44 -0.74 -13.63
CA ALA A 140 -2.80 -0.64 -12.23
C ALA A 140 -1.52 -0.30 -11.48
N ARG A 141 -1.17 0.99 -11.45
CA ARG A 141 -0.11 1.46 -10.59
C ARG A 141 -0.73 1.46 -9.22
N TRP A 142 -0.57 0.35 -8.51
CA TRP A 142 -0.59 0.35 -7.07
C TRP A 142 0.26 1.54 -6.62
N LYS A 143 -0.34 2.66 -6.20
CA LYS A 143 0.34 3.53 -5.25
C LYS A 143 0.28 2.81 -3.90
N ILE A 144 0.84 1.61 -3.84
CA ILE A 144 1.34 1.08 -2.60
C ILE A 144 2.59 1.90 -2.38
N TRP A 145 2.50 2.73 -1.34
CA TRP A 145 3.59 3.35 -0.60
C TRP A 145 4.86 2.51 -0.72
N LYS A 146 5.78 2.91 -1.61
CA LYS A 146 7.16 2.50 -1.46
C LYS A 146 7.75 3.48 -0.46
N TYR A 147 8.05 2.96 0.71
CA TYR A 147 8.93 3.57 1.72
C TYR A 147 10.27 3.94 1.06
#